data_AF-A0A7C9EUD5-F1
#
_entry.id   AF-A0A7C9EUD5-F1
#
_cell.length_a   1.000
_cell.length_b   1.000
_cell.length_c   1.000
_cell.angle_alpha   90.00
_cell.angle_beta   90.00
_cell.angle_gamma   90.00
#
_symmetry.space_group_name_H-M   'P 1'
#
loop_
_entity.id
_entity.type
_entity.pdbx_description
1 polymer ?
#
loop_
_entity_poly.entity_id
_entity_poly.type
_entity_poly.pdbx_seq_one_letter_code
_entity_poly.pdbx_strand_id
1 'polypeptide(L)'
;MLQTALTYKEVFPKLAKREKSYKCLPNDDEWKQAKEFCDKLDVFYEVTLLFSGTKFSTVNTYFPKVFDVRLALDEMLFYPNVIIKSMARKMLDKWEKYWDTIHRIMGVACILDPRYKLEMLSCCYSMIYDLDV
;
A
#
# COMPACT_ATOMS: atom_id res chain seq x y z
N MET A 1 4.44 -2.32 -13.09
CA MET A 1 5.79 -2.06 -13.62
C MET A 1 6.83 -2.95 -12.95
N LEU A 2 7.05 -2.88 -11.62
CA LEU A 2 8.01 -3.74 -10.91
C LEU A 2 7.66 -5.24 -11.01
N GLN A 3 6.40 -5.62 -10.75
CA GLN A 3 5.93 -6.99 -10.93
C GLN A 3 6.22 -7.52 -12.35
N THR A 4 5.99 -6.68 -13.37
CA THR A 4 6.32 -7.00 -14.76
C THR A 4 7.83 -7.18 -14.94
N ALA A 5 8.66 -6.29 -14.40
CA ALA A 5 10.12 -6.44 -14.47
C ALA A 5 10.60 -7.76 -13.84
N LEU A 6 10.00 -8.18 -12.71
CA LEU A 6 10.28 -9.47 -12.08
C LEU A 6 10.00 -10.65 -13.01
N THR A 7 8.89 -10.63 -13.77
CA THR A 7 8.59 -11.70 -14.75
C THR A 7 9.66 -11.84 -15.84
N TYR A 8 10.40 -10.77 -16.10
CA TYR A 8 11.48 -10.74 -17.09
C TYR A 8 12.88 -10.80 -16.49
N LYS A 9 13.06 -11.13 -15.20
CA LYS A 9 14.37 -11.18 -14.52
C LYS A 9 15.46 -11.85 -15.38
N GLU A 10 15.16 -13.01 -15.96
CA GLU A 10 16.08 -13.81 -16.79
C GLU A 10 16.42 -13.20 -18.17
N VAL A 11 15.69 -12.16 -18.58
CA VAL A 11 15.93 -11.45 -19.85
C VAL A 11 16.98 -10.36 -19.68
N PHE A 12 17.10 -9.74 -18.51
CA PHE A 12 18.05 -8.65 -18.26
C PHE A 12 19.52 -9.04 -18.49
N PRO A 13 20.01 -10.23 -18.08
CA PRO A 13 21.38 -10.66 -18.40
C PRO A 13 21.60 -10.86 -19.90
N LYS A 14 20.58 -11.32 -20.63
CA LYS A 14 20.65 -11.48 -22.10
C LYS A 14 20.73 -10.12 -22.79
N LEU A 15 19.97 -9.14 -22.29
CA LEU A 15 20.02 -7.77 -22.78
C LEU A 15 21.41 -7.16 -22.56
N ALA A 16 22.03 -7.36 -21.39
CA ALA A 16 23.38 -6.87 -21.09
C ALA A 16 24.47 -7.45 -22.02
N LYS A 17 24.30 -8.69 -22.48
CA LYS A 17 25.21 -9.28 -23.47
C LYS A 17 25.03 -8.70 -24.87
N ARG A 18 23.80 -8.34 -25.24
CA ARG A 18 23.46 -7.84 -26.58
C ARG A 18 23.75 -6.35 -26.73
N GLU A 19 23.38 -5.55 -25.73
CA GLU A 19 23.42 -4.09 -25.78
C GLU A 19 24.57 -3.55 -24.92
N LYS A 20 25.69 -3.19 -25.56
CA LYS A 20 26.90 -2.69 -24.87
C LYS A 20 26.67 -1.40 -24.06
N SER A 21 25.63 -0.64 -24.39
CA SER A 21 25.25 0.59 -23.67
C SER A 21 24.47 0.31 -22.38
N TYR A 22 23.94 -0.90 -22.19
CA TYR A 22 23.17 -1.26 -21.00
C TYR A 22 24.09 -1.57 -19.82
N LYS A 23 24.18 -0.63 -18.87
CA LYS A 23 25.10 -0.69 -17.71
C LYS A 23 24.41 -0.92 -16.37
N CYS A 24 23.08 -1.00 -16.34
CA CYS A 24 22.29 -1.06 -15.12
C CYS A 24 21.62 -2.43 -14.93
N LEU A 25 22.42 -3.50 -15.02
CA LEU A 25 21.95 -4.86 -14.74
C LEU A 25 21.73 -5.03 -13.22
N PRO A 26 20.49 -5.32 -12.76
CA PRO A 26 20.26 -5.50 -11.34
C PRO A 26 20.90 -6.79 -10.82
N ASN A 27 21.45 -6.72 -9.62
CA ASN A 27 22.00 -7.88 -8.92
C ASN A 27 20.90 -8.69 -8.19
N ASP A 28 21.26 -9.84 -7.64
CA ASP A 28 20.28 -10.72 -6.98
C ASP A 28 19.63 -10.10 -5.73
N ASP A 29 20.35 -9.27 -4.99
CA ASP A 29 19.81 -8.57 -3.82
C ASP A 29 18.79 -7.50 -4.25
N GLU A 30 19.05 -6.77 -5.32
CA GLU A 30 18.11 -5.80 -5.91
C GLU A 30 16.86 -6.51 -6.43
N TRP A 31 17.00 -7.70 -7.03
CA TRP A 31 15.85 -8.52 -7.43
C TRP A 31 15.02 -9.01 -6.24
N LYS A 32 15.70 -9.46 -5.17
CA LYS A 32 15.04 -9.85 -3.92
C LYS A 32 14.29 -8.67 -3.32
N GLN A 33 14.92 -7.51 -3.26
CA GLN A 33 14.30 -6.29 -2.75
C GLN A 33 13.11 -5.84 -3.60
N ALA A 34 13.21 -5.92 -4.93
CA ALA A 34 12.10 -5.60 -5.83
C ALA A 34 10.88 -6.50 -5.57
N LYS A 35 11.11 -7.79 -5.25
CA LYS A 35 10.04 -8.71 -4.83
C LYS A 35 9.43 -8.30 -3.50
N GLU A 36 10.25 -8.01 -2.48
CA GLU A 36 9.76 -7.52 -1.19
C GLU A 36 8.92 -6.26 -1.33
N PHE A 37 9.31 -5.32 -2.20
CA PHE A 37 8.51 -4.13 -2.49
C PHE A 37 7.18 -4.46 -3.17
N CYS A 38 7.15 -5.38 -4.14
CA CYS A 38 5.89 -5.78 -4.77
C CYS A 38 4.94 -6.37 -3.73
N ASP A 39 5.42 -7.28 -2.89
CA ASP A 39 4.62 -7.93 -1.86
C ASP A 39 4.06 -6.90 -0.86
N LYS A 40 4.86 -5.93 -0.42
CA LYS A 40 4.42 -4.89 0.52
C LYS A 40 3.49 -3.83 -0.09
N LEU A 41 3.64 -3.55 -1.38
CA LEU A 41 2.83 -2.55 -2.07
C LEU A 41 1.54 -3.12 -2.68
N ASP A 42 1.33 -4.44 -2.60
CA ASP A 42 0.19 -5.12 -3.21
C ASP A 42 -1.16 -4.59 -2.70
N VAL A 43 -1.28 -4.38 -1.39
CA VAL A 43 -2.49 -3.79 -0.77
C VAL A 43 -2.83 -2.41 -1.34
N PHE A 44 -1.83 -1.59 -1.65
CA PHE A 44 -2.05 -0.28 -2.25
C PHE A 44 -2.56 -0.40 -3.67
N TYR A 45 -2.01 -1.37 -4.43
CA TYR A 45 -2.44 -1.65 -5.78
C TYR A 45 -3.90 -2.10 -5.81
N GLU A 46 -4.26 -3.08 -4.97
CA GLU A 46 -5.63 -3.60 -4.87
C GLU A 46 -6.64 -2.51 -4.46
N VAL A 47 -6.29 -1.69 -3.46
CA VAL A 47 -7.14 -0.57 -3.02
C VAL A 47 -7.27 0.48 -4.12
N THR A 48 -6.19 0.80 -4.82
CA THR A 48 -6.23 1.76 -5.95
C THR A 48 -7.08 1.22 -7.10
N LEU A 49 -6.95 -0.06 -7.43
CA LEU A 49 -7.74 -0.70 -8.48
C LEU A 49 -9.23 -0.68 -8.13
N LEU A 50 -9.57 -0.97 -6.88
CA LEU A 50 -10.93 -0.90 -6.38
C LEU A 50 -11.50 0.53 -6.50
N PHE A 51 -10.74 1.54 -6.08
CA PHE A 51 -11.18 2.95 -6.13
C PHE A 51 -11.21 3.51 -7.56
N SER A 52 -10.46 2.92 -8.49
CA SER A 52 -10.50 3.27 -9.91
C SER A 52 -11.71 2.67 -10.63
N GLY A 53 -12.49 1.81 -9.97
CA GLY A 53 -13.72 1.25 -10.49
C GLY A 53 -14.81 2.32 -10.66
N THR A 54 -15.44 2.35 -11.84
CA THR A 54 -16.50 3.33 -12.17
C THR A 54 -17.91 2.75 -12.16
N LYS A 55 -18.06 1.44 -11.94
CA LYS A 55 -19.32 0.69 -12.12
C LYS A 55 -20.07 0.40 -10.81
N PHE A 56 -19.57 0.84 -9.67
CA PHE A 56 -20.18 0.58 -8.37
C PHE A 56 -19.96 1.76 -7.43
N SER A 57 -20.87 1.91 -6.45
CA SER A 57 -20.69 2.90 -5.38
C SER A 57 -19.50 2.48 -4.53
N THR A 58 -18.43 3.26 -4.59
CA THR A 58 -17.19 3.01 -3.85
C THR A 58 -17.24 3.59 -2.44
N VAL A 59 -18.07 4.62 -2.21
CA VAL A 59 -18.10 5.47 -1.00
C VAL A 59 -18.18 4.68 0.31
N ASN A 60 -19.05 3.68 0.38
CA ASN A 60 -19.24 2.84 1.56
C ASN A 60 -18.11 1.82 1.79
N THR A 61 -17.30 1.53 0.76
CA THR A 61 -16.15 0.63 0.85
C THR A 61 -14.81 1.35 1.10
N TYR A 62 -14.76 2.68 0.98
CA TYR A 62 -13.51 3.43 1.17
C TYR A 62 -12.95 3.27 2.58
N PHE A 63 -13.79 3.39 3.61
CA PHE A 63 -13.31 3.40 4.99
C PHE A 63 -12.56 2.10 5.35
N PRO A 64 -13.15 0.90 5.16
CA PRO A 64 -12.42 -0.36 5.32
C PRO A 64 -11.10 -0.41 4.57
N LYS A 65 -11.10 0.05 3.31
CA LYS A 65 -9.97 -0.13 2.40
C LYS A 65 -8.82 0.85 2.68
N VAL A 66 -9.13 2.07 3.09
CA VAL A 66 -8.14 3.04 3.57
C VAL A 66 -7.56 2.60 4.92
N PHE A 67 -8.36 1.91 5.73
CA PHE A 67 -7.88 1.30 6.97
C PHE A 67 -6.95 0.11 6.72
N ASP A 68 -7.24 -0.76 5.74
CA ASP A 68 -6.33 -1.84 5.31
C ASP A 68 -4.93 -1.28 4.94
N VAL A 69 -4.89 -0.12 4.29
CA VAL A 69 -3.64 0.59 3.96
C VAL A 69 -2.90 1.06 5.21
N ARG A 70 -3.61 1.57 6.23
CA ARG A 70 -3.01 1.99 7.51
C ARG A 70 -2.32 0.80 8.19
N LEU A 71 -3.01 -0.33 8.31
CA LEU A 71 -2.48 -1.55 8.92
C LEU A 71 -1.23 -2.04 8.19
N ALA A 72 -1.25 -2.05 6.86
CA ALA A 72 -0.08 -2.43 6.08
C ALA A 72 1.12 -1.51 6.29
N LEU A 73 0.88 -0.19 6.43
CA LEU A 73 1.94 0.76 6.78
C LEU A 73 2.53 0.46 8.16
N ASP A 74 1.70 0.16 9.15
CA ASP A 74 2.17 -0.22 10.49
C ASP A 74 3.05 -1.47 10.44
N GLU A 75 2.62 -2.52 9.75
CA GLU A 75 3.44 -3.72 9.56
C GLU A 75 4.79 -3.41 8.89
N MET A 76 4.79 -2.52 7.89
CA MET A 76 6.01 -2.11 7.19
C MET A 76 6.95 -1.28 8.09
N LEU A 77 6.43 -0.53 9.06
CA LEU A 77 7.23 0.24 10.02
C LEU A 77 8.02 -0.66 10.98
N PHE A 78 7.54 -1.86 11.27
CA PHE A 78 8.26 -2.83 12.11
C PHE A 78 9.13 -3.80 11.28
N TYR A 79 9.05 -3.77 9.96
CA TYR A 79 9.75 -4.71 9.08
C TYR A 79 11.29 -4.59 9.15
N PRO A 80 12.07 -5.69 9.05
CA PRO A 80 13.53 -5.62 9.24
C PRO A 80 14.27 -4.72 8.23
N ASN A 81 13.80 -4.63 7.00
CA ASN A 81 14.45 -3.87 5.92
C ASN A 81 14.32 -2.34 6.15
N VAL A 82 15.46 -1.67 6.36
CA VAL A 82 15.53 -0.22 6.64
C VAL A 82 14.93 0.63 5.52
N ILE A 83 15.06 0.19 4.27
CA ILE A 83 14.53 0.92 3.12
C ILE A 83 13.00 0.84 3.10
N ILE A 84 12.43 -0.33 3.42
CA ILE A 84 10.97 -0.51 3.57
C ILE A 84 10.44 0.35 4.71
N LYS A 85 11.13 0.38 5.85
CA LYS A 85 10.76 1.25 6.98
C LYS A 85 10.77 2.73 6.60
N SER A 86 11.82 3.18 5.92
CA SER A 86 11.93 4.57 5.47
C SER A 86 10.84 4.95 4.47
N MET A 87 10.51 4.04 3.55
CA MET A 87 9.41 4.19 2.60
C MET A 87 8.05 4.28 3.32
N ALA A 88 7.79 3.35 4.24
CA ALA A 88 6.56 3.30 5.02
C ALA A 88 6.37 4.58 5.84
N ARG A 89 7.41 5.13 6.46
CA ARG A 89 7.33 6.41 7.18
C ARG A 89 6.85 7.55 6.28
N LYS A 90 7.49 7.72 5.11
CA LYS A 90 7.10 8.77 4.15
C LYS A 90 5.69 8.58 3.59
N MET A 91 5.25 7.32 3.46
CA MET A 91 3.90 7.00 3.01
C MET A 91 2.87 7.24 4.12
N LEU A 92 3.22 6.98 5.36
CA LEU A 92 2.40 7.28 6.53
C LEU A 92 2.19 8.78 6.68
N ASP A 93 3.23 9.61 6.52
CA ASP A 93 3.10 11.08 6.55
C ASP A 93 2.04 11.58 5.54
N LYS A 94 2.00 10.95 4.35
CA LYS A 94 0.98 11.25 3.33
C LYS A 94 -0.39 10.72 3.73
N TRP A 95 -0.45 9.50 4.26
CA TRP A 95 -1.70 8.89 4.72
C TRP A 95 -2.35 9.75 5.79
N GLU A 96 -1.60 10.17 6.81
CA GLU A 96 -2.08 11.02 7.92
C GLU A 96 -2.60 12.36 7.41
N LYS A 97 -1.85 13.01 6.51
CA LYS A 97 -2.26 14.27 5.88
C LYS A 97 -3.61 14.15 5.20
N TYR A 98 -3.84 13.08 4.43
CA TYR A 98 -5.12 12.89 3.76
C TYR A 98 -6.21 12.47 4.73
N TRP A 99 -5.89 11.57 5.66
CA TRP A 99 -6.80 11.08 6.71
C TRP A 99 -7.42 12.23 7.50
N ASP A 100 -6.61 13.18 7.98
CA ASP A 100 -7.06 14.36 8.73
C ASP A 100 -8.15 15.16 7.99
N THR A 101 -8.08 15.20 6.66
CA THR A 101 -9.08 15.92 5.84
C THR A 101 -10.35 15.11 5.62
N ILE A 102 -10.25 13.80 5.35
CA ILE A 102 -11.37 13.01 4.79
C ILE A 102 -12.01 12.03 5.76
N HIS A 103 -11.38 11.73 6.91
CA HIS A 103 -11.82 10.64 7.79
C HIS A 103 -13.26 10.81 8.30
N ARG A 104 -13.71 12.05 8.51
CA ARG A 104 -15.05 12.34 9.06
C ARG A 104 -16.15 11.94 8.08
N ILE A 105 -16.01 12.35 6.82
CA ILE A 105 -16.99 12.06 5.76
C ILE A 105 -17.02 10.55 5.50
N MET A 106 -15.84 9.92 5.47
CA MET A 106 -15.74 8.47 5.33
C MET A 106 -16.35 7.71 6.51
N GLY A 107 -16.19 8.23 7.74
CA GLY A 107 -16.82 7.67 8.93
C GLY A 107 -18.35 7.73 8.88
N VAL A 108 -18.92 8.86 8.46
CA VAL A 108 -20.38 8.99 8.25
C VAL A 108 -20.86 8.00 7.20
N ALA A 109 -20.16 7.89 6.06
CA ALA A 109 -20.49 6.93 5.02
C ALA A 109 -20.43 5.46 5.51
N CYS A 110 -19.47 5.14 6.38
CA CYS A 110 -19.33 3.82 7.00
C CYS A 110 -20.50 3.50 7.94
N ILE A 111 -20.92 4.45 8.77
CA ILE A 111 -22.07 4.29 9.68
C ILE A 111 -23.38 4.06 8.90
N LEU A 112 -23.54 4.76 7.78
CA LEU A 112 -24.71 4.62 6.91
C LEU A 112 -24.72 3.31 6.13
N ASP A 113 -23.60 2.57 6.05
CA ASP A 113 -23.59 1.22 5.49
C ASP A 113 -24.19 0.23 6.52
N PRO A 114 -25.30 -0.45 6.18
CA PRO A 114 -25.95 -1.39 7.09
C PRO A 114 -25.06 -2.56 7.55
N ARG A 115 -23.97 -2.85 6.84
CA ARG A 115 -23.05 -3.95 7.12
C ARG A 115 -22.02 -3.63 8.20
N TYR A 116 -21.65 -2.35 8.36
CA TYR A 116 -20.54 -1.94 9.22
C TYR A 116 -21.02 -1.24 10.48
N LYS A 117 -21.93 -0.28 10.32
CA LYS A 117 -22.50 0.52 11.43
C LYS A 117 -21.39 1.14 12.30
N LEU A 118 -21.69 1.43 13.57
CA LEU A 118 -20.77 2.07 14.51
C LEU A 118 -19.64 1.15 15.00
N GLU A 119 -19.85 -0.18 15.00
CA GLU A 119 -18.90 -1.15 15.54
C GLU A 119 -17.56 -1.13 14.77
N MET A 120 -17.63 -1.08 13.44
CA MET A 120 -16.43 -0.99 12.61
C MET A 120 -15.66 0.30 12.87
N LEU A 121 -16.37 1.43 12.98
CA LEU A 121 -15.75 2.73 13.25
C LEU A 121 -15.02 2.71 14.59
N SER A 122 -15.68 2.19 15.64
CA SER A 122 -15.10 2.09 16.97
C SER A 122 -13.80 1.30 16.96
N CYS A 123 -13.80 0.14 16.30
CA CYS A 123 -12.63 -0.73 16.19
C CYS A 123 -11.46 -0.06 15.44
N CYS A 124 -11.74 0.58 14.31
CA CYS A 124 -10.70 1.23 13.51
C CYS A 124 -10.12 2.46 14.22
N TYR A 125 -10.96 3.28 14.85
CA TYR A 125 -10.48 4.46 15.59
C TYR A 125 -9.69 4.07 16.83
N SER A 126 -10.09 3.03 17.58
CA SER A 126 -9.29 2.53 18.70
C SER A 126 -7.92 2.06 18.22
N MET A 127 -7.84 1.34 17.11
CA MET A 127 -6.55 0.89 16.56
C MET A 127 -5.67 2.05 16.08
N ILE A 128 -6.24 3.15 15.57
CA ILE A 128 -5.44 4.29 15.11
C ILE A 128 -4.96 5.15 16.28
N TYR A 129 -5.82 5.43 17.26
CA TYR A 129 -5.57 6.45 18.29
C TYR A 129 -5.24 5.87 19.67
N ASP A 130 -5.63 4.63 20.00
CA ASP A 130 -5.26 4.00 21.28
C ASP A 130 -3.87 3.32 21.22
N LEU A 131 -3.24 3.26 20.05
CA LEU A 131 -1.83 2.88 19.90
C LEU A 131 -0.85 4.06 20.19
N ASP A 132 -1.36 5.26 20.47
CA ASP A 132 -0.58 6.46 20.79
C ASP A 132 -0.41 6.71 22.31
N VAL A 133 -0.70 5.71 23.18
CA VAL A 133 -0.53 5.79 24.65
C VAL A 133 0.64 4.94 25.14
#